data_AF-A0A7J7QWU0-F1
#
_entry.id   AF-A0A7J7QWU0-F1
#
_cell.length_a   1.000
_cell.length_b   1.000
_cell.length_c   1.000
_cell.angle_alpha   90.00
_cell.angle_beta   90.00
_cell.angle_gamma   90.00
#
_symmetry.space_group_name_H-M   'P 1'
#
loop_
_entity.id
_entity.type
_entity.pdbx_description
1 polymer ?
#
loop_
_entity_poly.entity_id
_entity_poly.type
_entity_poly.pdbx_seq_one_letter_code
_entity_poly.pdbx_strand_id
1 'polypeptide(L)'
;MPPVIGDQRLVPSRVLGGLVDPTPACRPQPPAGLASPLRDPRRGGAGRPLSALSVPSGARGIVDSGLIPSLVRKLHREEENIQEILLDTLAACLQEDATEALNSRVVPFLKDKLLSPNDNIRCKAARTLIAVSIPLEGKKQIWRHDVIPILVHLLRDPAEEVKANVAGALMYATVTTEGKYAALDADAIHSLLGLLISSLQKARLNAVKALTMLAEAPEGRRVLKAHVHAFRVLEMGDPSKTVQRAAQVAIRVIEWKP
;
A
#
# COMPACT_ATOMS: atom_id res chain seq x y z
N MET A 1 -42.11 -48.89 8.60
CA MET A 1 -42.27 -50.09 7.75
C MET A 1 -43.10 -49.72 6.53
N PRO A 2 -42.72 -50.15 5.31
CA PRO A 2 -43.28 -49.72 4.01
C PRO A 2 -44.43 -50.65 3.54
N PRO A 3 -45.08 -50.44 2.37
CA PRO A 3 -44.55 -50.74 1.00
C PRO A 3 -44.85 -49.59 -0.02
N VAL A 4 -44.17 -49.29 -1.14
CA VAL A 4 -43.60 -49.98 -2.33
C VAL A 4 -44.63 -50.54 -3.35
N ILE A 5 -44.37 -50.19 -4.62
CA ILE A 5 -44.95 -50.56 -5.95
C ILE A 5 -45.63 -49.31 -6.57
N GLY A 6 -45.20 -48.68 -7.67
CA GLY A 6 -44.33 -49.08 -8.78
C GLY A 6 -45.18 -49.23 -10.04
N ASP A 7 -45.15 -48.28 -10.98
CA ASP A 7 -45.28 -48.62 -12.41
C ASP A 7 -44.74 -47.53 -13.36
N GLN A 8 -44.17 -48.02 -14.44
CA GLN A 8 -43.49 -47.36 -15.54
C GLN A 8 -44.46 -47.00 -16.66
N ARG A 9 -44.11 -45.99 -17.48
CA ARG A 9 -44.35 -45.91 -18.94
C ARG A 9 -43.67 -44.62 -19.44
N LEU A 10 -42.45 -44.70 -19.99
CA LEU A 10 -42.07 -45.02 -21.37
C LEU A 10 -42.54 -44.01 -22.44
N VAL A 11 -41.51 -43.49 -23.11
CA VAL A 11 -41.36 -42.45 -24.14
C VAL A 11 -41.99 -42.84 -25.50
N PRO A 12 -42.12 -41.94 -26.51
CA PRO A 12 -41.01 -41.65 -27.47
C PRO A 12 -40.95 -40.17 -27.95
N SER A 13 -39.77 -39.52 -28.02
CA SER A 13 -38.78 -39.53 -29.12
C SER A 13 -39.25 -38.94 -30.46
N ARG A 14 -38.69 -37.78 -30.87
CA ARG A 14 -37.66 -37.63 -31.95
C ARG A 14 -37.59 -36.16 -32.45
N VAL A 15 -36.44 -35.47 -32.38
CA VAL A 15 -35.42 -35.25 -33.46
C VAL A 15 -35.82 -34.06 -34.35
N LEU A 16 -35.05 -33.02 -34.71
CA LEU A 16 -33.67 -32.89 -35.24
C LEU A 16 -33.30 -31.38 -35.33
N GLY A 17 -31.99 -31.07 -35.29
CA GLY A 17 -31.39 -29.87 -35.94
C GLY A 17 -31.05 -28.71 -34.99
N GLY A 18 -29.88 -28.08 -35.02
CA GLY A 18 -28.75 -28.21 -35.91
C GLY A 18 -27.60 -27.30 -35.42
N LEU A 19 -26.41 -27.87 -35.54
CA LEU A 19 -25.05 -27.35 -35.41
C LEU A 19 -24.80 -25.97 -36.05
N VAL A 20 -24.31 -24.97 -35.30
CA VAL A 20 -23.36 -23.94 -35.82
C VAL A 20 -22.56 -23.27 -34.69
N ASP A 21 -21.24 -23.50 -34.70
CA ASP A 21 -20.15 -22.62 -34.25
C ASP A 21 -18.92 -23.07 -35.08
N PRO A 22 -17.88 -22.27 -35.39
CA PRO A 22 -17.48 -21.02 -34.74
C PRO A 22 -17.09 -19.88 -35.71
N THR A 23 -17.03 -18.62 -35.25
CA THR A 23 -16.17 -17.59 -35.87
C THR A 23 -15.44 -16.76 -34.81
N PRO A 24 -14.11 -16.56 -34.93
CA PRO A 24 -13.33 -15.77 -33.98
C PRO A 24 -13.30 -14.30 -34.43
N ALA A 25 -13.96 -13.41 -33.70
CA ALA A 25 -13.87 -11.97 -33.91
C ALA A 25 -12.64 -11.39 -33.18
N CYS A 26 -11.64 -11.02 -33.98
CA CYS A 26 -10.67 -9.93 -33.83
C CYS A 26 -10.16 -9.55 -32.43
N ARG A 27 -8.91 -9.96 -32.14
CA ARG A 27 -8.03 -9.25 -31.20
C ARG A 27 -7.54 -7.94 -31.83
N PRO A 28 -7.48 -6.82 -31.10
CA PRO A 28 -6.80 -5.62 -31.59
C PRO A 28 -5.28 -5.81 -31.57
N GLN A 29 -4.63 -5.58 -32.72
CA GLN A 29 -3.17 -5.48 -32.84
C GLN A 29 -2.68 -4.11 -32.33
N PRO A 30 -1.53 -4.04 -31.65
CA PRO A 30 -0.85 -2.78 -31.39
C PRO A 30 -0.15 -2.27 -32.67
N PRO A 31 -0.05 -0.94 -32.87
CA PRO A 31 0.59 -0.38 -34.05
C PRO A 31 2.09 -0.64 -34.08
N ALA A 32 2.57 -1.03 -35.27
CA ALA A 32 3.98 -1.10 -35.62
C ALA A 32 4.56 0.31 -35.81
N GLY A 33 5.74 0.57 -35.25
CA GLY A 33 6.53 1.76 -35.60
C GLY A 33 7.43 2.24 -34.47
N LEU A 34 8.68 1.75 -34.45
CA LEU A 34 9.89 2.56 -34.66
C LEU A 34 11.11 1.73 -34.29
N ALA A 35 11.89 1.43 -35.33
CA ALA A 35 13.15 0.73 -35.27
C ALA A 35 14.15 1.45 -34.37
N SER A 36 14.79 0.70 -33.48
CA SER A 36 16.01 1.11 -32.81
C SER A 36 17.18 1.06 -33.81
N PRO A 37 18.04 2.08 -33.91
CA PRO A 37 19.32 1.90 -34.59
C PRO A 37 20.26 1.10 -33.68
N LEU A 38 20.68 -0.06 -34.19
CA LEU A 38 21.88 -0.77 -33.75
C LEU A 38 23.06 0.22 -33.73
N ARG A 39 23.62 0.49 -32.54
CA ARG A 39 24.92 1.17 -32.43
C ARG A 39 26.03 0.13 -32.49
N ASP A 40 26.83 0.29 -33.53
CA ASP A 40 28.04 -0.45 -33.84
C ASP A 40 29.09 -0.31 -32.70
N PRO A 41 29.63 -1.41 -32.15
CA PRO A 41 30.64 -1.37 -31.10
C PRO A 41 32.04 -1.43 -31.72
N ARG A 42 32.60 -0.26 -32.07
CA ARG A 42 34.06 0.02 -32.06
C ARG A 42 34.39 1.38 -32.70
N ARG A 43 34.51 2.41 -31.86
CA ARG A 43 35.51 3.48 -32.03
C ARG A 43 35.83 4.06 -30.67
N GLY A 44 37.05 3.81 -30.21
CA GLY A 44 37.57 4.29 -28.93
C GLY A 44 37.99 5.75 -28.98
N GLY A 45 38.36 6.25 -27.79
CA GLY A 45 39.21 7.43 -27.64
C GLY A 45 38.57 8.59 -26.87
N ALA A 46 38.95 8.68 -25.59
CA ALA A 46 39.18 9.90 -24.82
C ALA A 46 38.05 10.94 -24.68
N GLY A 47 37.66 11.18 -23.42
CA GLY A 47 36.88 12.34 -23.00
C GLY A 47 35.53 11.94 -22.41
N ARG A 48 35.49 11.42 -21.19
CA ARG A 48 34.25 11.50 -20.40
C ARG A 48 34.08 12.98 -20.05
N PRO A 49 33.02 13.66 -20.51
CA PRO A 49 32.79 15.03 -20.10
C PRO A 49 32.53 15.02 -18.60
N LEU A 50 33.20 15.89 -17.85
CA LEU A 50 32.98 16.11 -16.41
C LEU A 50 31.57 16.66 -16.09
N SER A 51 30.64 16.71 -17.06
CA SER A 51 29.29 17.26 -16.93
C SER A 51 28.20 16.22 -16.62
N ALA A 52 28.55 14.99 -16.24
CA ALA A 52 27.58 13.95 -15.88
C ALA A 52 27.79 13.31 -14.50
N LEU A 53 28.54 13.95 -13.60
CA LEU A 53 28.44 13.64 -12.17
C LEU A 53 27.17 14.31 -11.65
N SER A 54 26.01 13.70 -11.92
CA SER A 54 24.83 13.97 -11.10
C SER A 54 25.23 13.59 -9.68
N VAL A 55 25.45 14.60 -8.83
CA VAL A 55 25.68 14.38 -7.41
C VAL A 55 24.46 13.60 -6.92
N PRO A 56 24.63 12.36 -6.41
CA PRO A 56 23.51 11.62 -5.86
C PRO A 56 22.82 12.50 -4.82
N SER A 57 21.50 12.40 -4.68
CA SER A 57 20.86 12.90 -3.47
C SER A 57 21.65 12.37 -2.27
N GLY A 58 21.82 13.16 -1.20
CA GLY A 58 22.62 12.70 -0.04
C GLY A 58 22.18 11.32 0.46
N ALA A 59 20.87 11.03 0.35
CA ALA A 59 20.27 9.73 0.60
C ALA A 59 20.80 8.63 -0.35
N ARG A 60 20.81 8.87 -1.66
CA ARG A 60 21.35 7.92 -2.64
C ARG A 60 22.84 7.65 -2.44
N GLY A 61 23.63 8.67 -2.08
CA GLY A 61 25.04 8.47 -1.73
C GLY A 61 25.24 7.55 -0.52
N ILE A 62 24.36 7.63 0.48
CA ILE A 62 24.38 6.74 1.66
C ILE A 62 24.01 5.30 1.28
N VAL A 63 23.00 5.12 0.44
CA VAL A 63 22.56 3.81 -0.10
C VAL A 63 23.70 3.18 -0.91
N ASP A 64 24.24 3.92 -1.89
CA ASP A 64 25.31 3.44 -2.76
C ASP A 64 26.61 3.09 -1.98
N SER A 65 26.78 3.66 -0.78
CA SER A 65 27.91 3.38 0.12
C SER A 65 27.69 2.18 1.05
N GLY A 66 26.54 1.49 0.98
CA GLY A 66 26.24 0.30 1.81
C GLY A 66 26.12 0.61 3.31
N LEU A 67 25.74 1.84 3.68
CA LEU A 67 25.71 2.29 5.08
C LEU A 67 24.41 1.92 5.80
N ILE A 68 23.38 1.49 5.07
CA ILE A 68 22.03 1.25 5.63
C ILE A 68 22.04 0.24 6.78
N PRO A 69 22.71 -0.94 6.70
CA PRO A 69 22.76 -1.89 7.82
C PRO A 69 23.42 -1.31 9.07
N SER A 70 24.36 -0.37 8.92
CA SER A 70 25.00 0.31 10.05
C SER A 70 24.03 1.29 10.72
N LEU A 71 23.32 2.09 9.93
CA LEU A 71 22.31 3.04 10.43
C LEU A 71 21.17 2.32 11.15
N VAL A 72 20.68 1.21 10.60
CA VAL A 72 19.63 0.39 11.23
C VAL A 72 20.08 -0.17 12.57
N ARG A 73 21.34 -0.65 12.70
CA ARG A 73 21.88 -1.13 13.98
C ARG A 73 22.07 -0.02 15.01
N LYS A 74 22.46 1.18 14.57
CA LYS A 74 22.63 2.34 15.45
C LYS A 74 21.30 2.85 16.02
N LEU A 75 20.20 2.73 15.27
CA LEU A 75 18.87 3.21 15.70
C LEU A 75 18.44 2.73 17.10
N HIS A 76 18.87 1.55 17.54
CA HIS A 76 18.50 1.03 18.87
C HIS A 76 19.47 1.44 19.99
N ARG A 77 20.69 1.89 19.66
CA ARG A 77 21.78 2.11 20.63
C ARG A 77 22.02 3.57 20.97
N GLU A 78 21.58 4.46 20.11
CA GLU A 78 21.83 5.89 20.24
C GLU A 78 20.72 6.57 21.06
N GLU A 79 21.01 7.75 21.58
CA GLU A 79 20.06 8.60 22.32
C GLU A 79 18.94 9.13 21.41
N GLU A 80 17.80 9.54 21.99
CA GLU A 80 16.60 9.92 21.23
C GLU A 80 16.86 10.99 20.16
N ASN A 81 17.63 12.03 20.48
CA ASN A 81 18.01 13.09 19.53
C ASN A 81 18.74 12.53 18.29
N ILE A 82 19.60 11.53 18.46
CA ILE A 82 20.31 10.88 17.36
C ILE A 82 19.36 9.90 16.65
N GLN A 83 18.51 9.18 17.39
CA GLN A 83 17.49 8.30 16.80
C GLN A 83 16.57 9.06 15.84
N GLU A 84 16.16 10.28 16.19
CA GLU A 84 15.35 11.12 15.31
C GLU A 84 16.06 11.42 13.98
N ILE A 85 17.35 11.81 14.03
CA ILE A 85 18.15 12.06 12.83
C ILE A 85 18.32 10.77 12.01
N LEU A 86 18.55 9.63 12.67
CA LEU A 86 18.68 8.33 12.02
C LEU A 86 17.37 7.93 11.33
N LEU A 87 16.22 8.09 11.98
CA LEU A 87 14.92 7.80 11.39
C LEU A 87 14.64 8.68 10.18
N ASP A 88 14.97 9.97 10.26
CA ASP A 88 14.81 10.88 9.13
C ASP A 88 15.70 10.52 7.95
N THR A 89 16.97 10.19 8.24
CA THR A 89 17.95 9.73 7.25
C THR A 89 17.50 8.44 6.60
N LEU A 90 17.08 7.45 7.39
CA LEU A 90 16.55 6.19 6.90
C LEU A 90 15.29 6.41 6.07
N ALA A 91 14.35 7.26 6.49
CA ALA A 91 13.15 7.54 5.73
C ALA A 91 13.48 8.11 4.33
N ALA A 92 14.53 8.92 4.19
CA ALA A 92 14.97 9.41 2.88
C ALA A 92 15.69 8.31 2.06
N CYS A 93 16.61 7.55 2.68
CA CYS A 93 17.35 6.50 1.99
C CYS A 93 16.44 5.37 1.48
N LEU A 94 15.46 4.97 2.27
CA LEU A 94 14.57 3.86 1.95
C LEU A 94 13.54 4.21 0.86
N GLN A 95 13.41 5.48 0.50
CA GLN A 95 12.65 5.91 -0.69
C GLN A 95 13.45 5.67 -1.98
N GLU A 96 14.78 5.68 -1.90
CA GLU A 96 15.66 5.36 -3.01
C GLU A 96 15.76 3.82 -3.16
N ASP A 97 16.14 3.13 -2.09
CA ASP A 97 16.15 1.66 -2.03
C ASP A 97 16.04 1.16 -0.58
N ALA A 98 15.04 0.31 -0.30
CA ALA A 98 14.82 -0.28 1.01
C ALA A 98 15.43 -1.69 1.18
N THR A 99 16.05 -2.25 0.14
CA THR A 99 16.51 -3.65 0.09
C THR A 99 17.46 -3.98 1.23
N GLU A 100 18.51 -3.18 1.44
CA GLU A 100 19.47 -3.41 2.52
C GLU A 100 18.84 -3.31 3.92
N ALA A 101 17.90 -2.37 4.10
CA ALA A 101 17.21 -2.19 5.38
C ALA A 101 16.32 -3.41 5.72
N LEU A 102 15.60 -3.92 4.72
CA LEU A 102 14.74 -5.12 4.85
C LEU A 102 15.56 -6.37 5.19
N ASN A 103 16.81 -6.45 4.74
CA ASN A 103 17.76 -7.50 5.12
C ASN A 103 18.45 -7.26 6.47
N SER A 104 18.21 -6.10 7.11
CA SER A 104 18.90 -5.66 8.33
C SER A 104 17.98 -5.53 9.55
N ARG A 105 16.84 -6.23 9.57
CA ARG A 105 15.84 -6.18 10.67
C ARG A 105 15.27 -4.78 10.94
N VAL A 106 15.14 -3.94 9.92
CA VAL A 106 14.56 -2.59 10.08
C VAL A 106 13.13 -2.65 10.65
N VAL A 107 12.29 -3.60 10.22
CA VAL A 107 10.88 -3.68 10.64
C VAL A 107 10.74 -3.94 12.14
N PRO A 108 11.40 -4.96 12.73
CA PRO A 108 11.41 -5.13 14.19
C PRO A 108 11.87 -3.89 14.96
N PHE A 109 12.93 -3.21 14.52
CA PHE A 109 13.39 -2.01 15.23
C PHE A 109 12.39 -0.85 15.11
N LEU A 110 11.77 -0.66 13.95
CA LEU A 110 10.72 0.35 13.79
C LEU A 110 9.49 0.02 14.63
N LYS A 111 9.13 -1.27 14.77
CA LYS A 111 8.06 -1.72 15.68
C LYS A 111 8.32 -1.25 17.10
N ASP A 112 9.54 -1.41 17.61
CA ASP A 112 9.90 -0.94 18.95
C ASP A 112 9.80 0.59 19.05
N LYS A 113 10.22 1.31 18.01
CA LYS A 113 10.16 2.79 17.98
C LYS A 113 8.74 3.33 17.89
N LEU A 114 7.79 2.61 17.30
CA LEU A 114 6.37 2.95 17.34
C LEU A 114 5.79 2.94 18.76
N LEU A 115 6.41 2.23 19.70
CA LEU A 115 5.98 2.15 21.10
C LEU A 115 6.72 3.14 22.02
N SER A 116 7.52 4.04 21.44
CA SER A 116 8.28 5.04 22.20
C SER A 116 7.35 6.01 22.95
N PRO A 117 7.68 6.44 24.19
CA PRO A 117 6.96 7.52 24.86
C PRO A 117 7.11 8.86 24.11
N ASN A 118 8.21 9.05 23.38
CA ASN A 118 8.49 10.23 22.58
C ASN A 118 7.67 10.21 21.26
N ASP A 119 6.79 11.18 21.08
CA ASP A 119 5.91 11.32 19.93
C ASP A 119 6.65 11.64 18.63
N ASN A 120 7.75 12.40 18.67
CA ASN A 120 8.62 12.61 17.52
C ASN A 120 9.23 11.30 17.02
N ILE A 121 9.69 10.43 17.94
CA ILE A 121 10.20 9.11 17.59
C ILE A 121 9.10 8.26 16.94
N ARG A 122 7.90 8.20 17.53
CA ARG A 122 6.75 7.47 16.93
C ARG A 122 6.41 8.01 15.55
N CYS A 123 6.36 9.34 15.40
CA CYS A 123 6.04 10.04 14.16
C CYS A 123 7.03 9.69 13.05
N LYS A 124 8.33 9.80 13.35
CA LYS A 124 9.41 9.50 12.39
C LYS A 124 9.48 8.01 12.08
N ALA A 125 9.29 7.13 13.07
CA ALA A 125 9.23 5.69 12.84
C ALA A 125 8.08 5.29 11.91
N ALA A 126 6.88 5.85 12.13
CA ALA A 126 5.74 5.66 11.23
C ALA A 126 6.04 6.18 9.82
N ARG A 127 6.72 7.33 9.69
CA ARG A 127 7.16 7.87 8.41
C ARG A 127 8.17 6.97 7.70
N THR A 128 9.14 6.42 8.42
CA THR A 128 10.10 5.45 7.86
C THR A 128 9.40 4.16 7.43
N LEU A 129 8.40 3.69 8.18
CA LEU A 129 7.60 2.53 7.80
C LEU A 129 6.83 2.71 6.49
N ILE A 130 6.42 3.94 6.15
CA ILE A 130 5.85 4.24 4.83
C ILE A 130 6.85 3.83 3.73
N ALA A 131 8.10 4.28 3.82
CA ALA A 131 9.13 3.93 2.84
C ALA A 131 9.40 2.41 2.79
N VAL A 132 9.51 1.77 3.96
CA VAL A 132 9.62 0.31 4.07
C VAL A 132 8.48 -0.41 3.36
N SER A 133 7.26 0.11 3.44
CA SER A 133 6.06 -0.53 2.89
C SER A 133 5.85 -0.34 1.38
N ILE A 134 6.71 0.42 0.69
CA ILE A 134 6.65 0.61 -0.77
C ILE A 134 6.93 -0.70 -1.53
N PRO A 135 8.05 -1.42 -1.30
CA PRO A 135 8.25 -2.74 -1.90
C PRO A 135 7.29 -3.79 -1.33
N LEU A 136 7.06 -4.89 -2.07
CA LEU A 136 6.21 -5.99 -1.60
C LEU A 136 6.78 -6.69 -0.36
N GLU A 137 8.09 -6.90 -0.30
CA GLU A 137 8.72 -7.60 0.82
C GLU A 137 8.54 -6.83 2.13
N GLY A 138 8.61 -5.50 2.10
CA GLY A 138 8.35 -4.71 3.30
C GLY A 138 6.91 -4.80 3.82
N LYS A 139 5.91 -4.86 2.92
CA LYS A 139 4.51 -5.14 3.32
C LYS A 139 4.39 -6.50 4.00
N LYS A 140 5.04 -7.54 3.44
CA LYS A 140 5.07 -8.88 4.02
C LYS A 140 5.72 -8.88 5.40
N GLN A 141 6.84 -8.18 5.58
CA GLN A 141 7.51 -8.08 6.88
C GLN A 141 6.65 -7.33 7.92
N ILE A 142 5.98 -6.24 7.54
CA ILE A 142 5.05 -5.50 8.43
C ILE A 142 3.95 -6.43 8.97
N TRP A 143 3.38 -7.27 8.11
CA TRP A 143 2.41 -8.29 8.53
C TRP A 143 3.06 -9.37 9.41
N ARG A 144 4.14 -10.01 8.95
CA ARG A 144 4.83 -11.11 9.68
C ARG A 144 5.35 -10.72 11.07
N HIS A 145 5.61 -9.43 11.30
CA HIS A 145 6.11 -8.91 12.57
C HIS A 145 5.01 -8.27 13.43
N ASP A 146 3.72 -8.46 13.11
CA ASP A 146 2.58 -7.95 13.88
C ASP A 146 2.63 -6.43 14.11
N VAL A 147 3.03 -5.68 13.07
CA VAL A 147 3.10 -4.22 13.13
C VAL A 147 1.72 -3.59 12.92
N ILE A 148 0.85 -4.25 12.14
CA ILE A 148 -0.47 -3.70 11.77
C ILE A 148 -1.37 -3.39 12.98
N PRO A 149 -1.53 -4.27 13.99
CA PRO A 149 -2.33 -3.94 15.17
C PRO A 149 -1.79 -2.72 15.94
N ILE A 150 -0.47 -2.55 15.99
CA ILE A 150 0.17 -1.38 16.62
C ILE A 150 -0.15 -0.11 15.82
N LEU A 151 -0.07 -0.18 14.49
CA LEU A 151 -0.47 0.94 13.64
C LEU A 151 -1.95 1.31 13.87
N VAL A 152 -2.85 0.32 13.94
CA VAL A 152 -4.27 0.61 14.19
C VAL A 152 -4.49 1.27 15.55
N HIS A 153 -3.78 0.83 16.59
CA HIS A 153 -3.80 1.49 17.90
C HIS A 153 -3.35 2.96 17.82
N LEU A 154 -2.26 3.24 17.10
CA LEU A 154 -1.70 4.58 16.94
C LEU A 154 -2.52 5.52 16.04
N LEU A 155 -3.60 5.04 15.39
CA LEU A 155 -4.57 5.94 14.75
C LEU A 155 -5.31 6.84 15.77
N ARG A 156 -5.20 6.52 17.07
CA ARG A 156 -5.75 7.30 18.18
C ARG A 156 -4.69 8.09 18.94
N ASP A 157 -3.47 8.21 18.41
CA ASP A 157 -2.38 8.95 19.03
C ASP A 157 -2.76 10.43 19.27
N PRO A 158 -2.34 11.05 20.39
CA PRO A 158 -2.57 12.47 20.62
C PRO A 158 -1.96 13.37 19.55
N ALA A 159 -0.83 12.98 18.94
CA ALA A 159 -0.16 13.76 17.91
C ALA A 159 -0.79 13.50 16.53
N GLU A 160 -1.34 14.56 15.91
CA GLU A 160 -1.96 14.49 14.57
C GLU A 160 -0.99 13.99 13.48
N GLU A 161 0.28 14.39 13.54
CA GLU A 161 1.30 13.93 12.58
C GLU A 161 1.61 12.43 12.71
N VAL A 162 1.55 11.87 13.92
CA VAL A 162 1.66 10.42 14.13
C VAL A 162 0.50 9.72 13.43
N LYS A 163 -0.73 10.16 13.68
CA LYS A 163 -1.93 9.60 13.04
C LYS A 163 -1.85 9.67 11.51
N ALA A 164 -1.41 10.80 10.97
CA ALA A 164 -1.25 10.99 9.53
C ALA A 164 -0.24 10.01 8.90
N ASN A 165 0.91 9.81 9.56
CA ASN A 165 1.95 8.88 9.09
C ASN A 165 1.52 7.42 9.24
N VAL A 166 0.88 7.08 10.35
CA VAL A 166 0.34 5.74 10.63
C VAL A 166 -0.72 5.36 9.61
N ALA A 167 -1.67 6.26 9.30
CA ALA A 167 -2.63 6.03 8.22
C ALA A 167 -1.95 5.81 6.86
N GLY A 168 -0.83 6.51 6.61
CA GLY A 168 -0.02 6.32 5.42
C GLY A 168 0.65 4.94 5.36
N ALA A 169 1.17 4.45 6.49
CA ALA A 169 1.76 3.11 6.57
C ALA A 169 0.68 2.02 6.37
N LEU A 170 -0.50 2.18 6.97
CA LEU A 170 -1.64 1.28 6.77
C LEU A 170 -2.14 1.27 5.32
N MET A 171 -2.17 2.42 4.66
CA MET A 171 -2.53 2.51 3.24
C MET A 171 -1.67 1.57 2.38
N TYR A 172 -0.35 1.53 2.60
CA TYR A 172 0.52 0.62 1.86
C TYR A 172 0.44 -0.84 2.35
N ALA A 173 0.34 -1.08 3.66
CA ALA A 173 0.29 -2.43 4.21
C ALA A 173 -0.96 -3.20 3.73
N THR A 174 -2.09 -2.52 3.63
CA THR A 174 -3.40 -3.08 3.24
C THR A 174 -3.55 -3.37 1.73
N VAL A 175 -2.54 -3.06 0.92
CA VAL A 175 -2.47 -3.49 -0.49
C VAL A 175 -2.37 -5.03 -0.59
N THR A 176 -1.76 -5.67 0.39
CA THR A 176 -1.69 -7.15 0.46
C THR A 176 -2.95 -7.71 1.09
N THR A 177 -3.34 -8.93 0.70
CA THR A 177 -4.49 -9.62 1.29
C THR A 177 -4.30 -9.84 2.78
N GLU A 178 -3.12 -10.31 3.19
CA GLU A 178 -2.77 -10.57 4.58
C GLU A 178 -2.81 -9.28 5.41
N GLY A 179 -2.23 -8.20 4.89
CA GLY A 179 -2.27 -6.91 5.57
C GLY A 179 -3.67 -6.30 5.67
N LYS A 180 -4.51 -6.52 4.65
CA LYS A 180 -5.90 -6.08 4.62
C LYS A 180 -6.73 -6.77 5.71
N TYR A 181 -6.68 -8.10 5.79
CA TYR A 181 -7.42 -8.83 6.82
C TYR A 181 -6.86 -8.55 8.22
N ALA A 182 -5.54 -8.48 8.40
CA ALA A 182 -4.96 -8.10 9.69
C ALA A 182 -5.42 -6.71 10.18
N ALA A 183 -5.62 -5.75 9.26
CA ALA A 183 -6.16 -4.44 9.61
C ALA A 183 -7.66 -4.47 9.92
N LEU A 184 -8.44 -5.30 9.21
CA LEU A 184 -9.86 -5.51 9.51
C LEU A 184 -10.06 -6.16 10.88
N ASP A 185 -9.29 -7.20 11.18
CA ASP A 185 -9.33 -7.92 12.45
C ASP A 185 -8.95 -7.02 13.63
N ALA A 186 -8.10 -6.03 13.39
CA ALA A 186 -7.71 -5.00 14.37
C ALA A 186 -8.70 -3.82 14.46
N ASP A 187 -9.85 -3.85 13.76
CA ASP A 187 -10.85 -2.77 13.69
C ASP A 187 -10.30 -1.43 13.16
N ALA A 188 -9.49 -1.49 12.09
CA ALA A 188 -8.93 -0.29 11.46
C ALA A 188 -10.00 0.66 10.91
N ILE A 189 -11.14 0.14 10.46
CA ILE A 189 -12.17 0.94 9.77
C ILE A 189 -12.67 2.07 10.66
N HIS A 190 -13.05 1.78 11.91
CA HIS A 190 -13.61 2.78 12.80
C HIS A 190 -12.61 3.90 13.09
N SER A 191 -11.36 3.54 13.40
CA SER A 191 -10.30 4.52 13.69
C SER A 191 -9.93 5.36 12.46
N LEU A 192 -9.91 4.77 11.26
CA LEU A 192 -9.64 5.50 10.01
C LEU A 192 -10.80 6.43 9.61
N LEU A 193 -12.05 6.06 9.86
CA LEU A 193 -13.21 6.94 9.62
C LEU A 193 -13.11 8.23 10.45
N GLY A 194 -12.61 8.15 11.69
CA GLY A 194 -12.37 9.31 12.54
C GLY A 194 -11.36 10.31 11.94
N LEU A 195 -10.41 9.84 11.12
CA LEU A 195 -9.42 10.70 10.48
C LEU A 195 -9.96 11.45 9.26
N LEU A 196 -11.16 11.12 8.76
CA LEU A 196 -11.76 11.82 7.62
C LEU A 196 -12.06 13.29 7.92
N ILE A 197 -12.16 13.68 9.18
CA ILE A 197 -12.39 15.07 9.62
C ILE A 197 -11.13 15.74 10.19
N SER A 198 -9.95 15.11 10.09
CA SER A 198 -8.70 15.70 10.59
C SER A 198 -8.39 17.03 9.90
N SER A 199 -7.78 17.96 10.63
CA SER A 199 -7.29 19.23 10.08
C SER A 199 -6.18 19.01 9.05
N LEU A 200 -5.41 17.91 9.18
CA LEU A 200 -4.31 17.59 8.27
C LEU A 200 -4.82 16.96 6.97
N GLN A 201 -4.56 17.63 5.85
CA GLN A 201 -4.86 17.10 4.51
C GLN A 201 -4.27 15.70 4.30
N LYS A 202 -3.04 15.49 4.76
CA LYS A 202 -2.33 14.21 4.65
C LYS A 202 -3.05 13.08 5.39
N ALA A 203 -3.54 13.35 6.61
CA ALA A 203 -4.29 12.36 7.39
C ALA A 203 -5.57 11.96 6.66
N ARG A 204 -6.36 12.94 6.20
CA ARG A 204 -7.60 12.67 5.44
C ARG A 204 -7.32 11.87 4.18
N LEU A 205 -6.31 12.27 3.39
CA LEU A 205 -5.94 11.58 2.16
C LEU A 205 -5.54 10.12 2.41
N ASN A 206 -4.67 9.89 3.39
CA ASN A 206 -4.19 8.56 3.72
C ASN A 206 -5.31 7.68 4.27
N ALA A 207 -6.19 8.23 5.10
CA ALA A 207 -7.34 7.52 5.63
C ALA A 207 -8.31 7.08 4.53
N VAL A 208 -8.66 7.99 3.60
CA VAL A 208 -9.53 7.65 2.46
C VAL A 208 -8.93 6.53 1.62
N LYS A 209 -7.63 6.59 1.32
CA LYS A 209 -6.96 5.56 0.53
C LYS A 209 -6.87 4.22 1.26
N ALA A 210 -6.54 4.22 2.55
CA ALA A 210 -6.54 3.00 3.36
C ALA A 210 -7.93 2.36 3.41
N LEU A 211 -8.98 3.16 3.68
CA LEU A 211 -10.37 2.68 3.66
C LEU A 211 -10.79 2.14 2.27
N THR A 212 -10.28 2.73 1.19
CA THR A 212 -10.50 2.23 -0.17
C THR A 212 -9.91 0.82 -0.33
N MET A 213 -8.68 0.58 0.14
CA MET A 213 -8.06 -0.75 0.12
C MET A 213 -8.87 -1.75 0.94
N LEU A 214 -9.35 -1.36 2.13
CA LEU A 214 -10.19 -2.22 2.96
C LEU A 214 -11.55 -2.54 2.31
N ALA A 215 -12.12 -1.61 1.54
CA ALA A 215 -13.39 -1.80 0.82
C ALA A 215 -13.30 -2.79 -0.36
N GLU A 216 -12.09 -3.20 -0.76
CA GLU A 216 -11.93 -4.28 -1.72
C GLU A 216 -12.26 -5.65 -1.12
N ALA A 217 -12.11 -5.82 0.20
CA ALA A 217 -12.56 -7.03 0.91
C ALA A 217 -14.08 -6.97 1.14
N PRO A 218 -14.82 -8.10 0.99
CA PRO A 218 -16.26 -8.14 1.20
C PRO A 218 -16.70 -7.60 2.58
N GLU A 219 -15.97 -7.96 3.63
CA GLU A 219 -16.24 -7.58 5.03
C GLU A 219 -16.05 -6.09 5.22
N GLY A 220 -14.94 -5.55 4.72
CA GLY A 220 -14.64 -4.11 4.79
C GLY A 220 -15.65 -3.30 4.00
N ARG A 221 -16.02 -3.76 2.79
CA ARG A 221 -17.06 -3.12 1.98
C ARG A 221 -18.40 -3.10 2.69
N ARG A 222 -18.80 -4.22 3.30
CA ARG A 222 -20.07 -4.34 4.02
C ARG A 222 -20.18 -3.29 5.13
N VAL A 223 -19.11 -3.08 5.91
CA VAL A 223 -19.07 -2.06 6.97
C VAL A 223 -19.08 -0.64 6.39
N LEU A 224 -18.30 -0.40 5.34
CA LEU A 224 -18.16 0.93 4.75
C LEU A 224 -19.40 1.42 3.98
N LYS A 225 -20.29 0.53 3.55
CA LYS A 225 -21.57 0.90 2.92
C LYS A 225 -22.43 1.80 3.82
N ALA A 226 -22.40 1.60 5.13
CA ALA A 226 -23.12 2.48 6.08
C ALA A 226 -22.51 3.89 6.20
N HIS A 227 -21.28 4.08 5.70
CA HIS A 227 -20.48 5.28 5.89
C HIS A 227 -20.20 6.05 4.59
N VAL A 228 -20.85 5.69 3.47
CA VAL A 228 -20.66 6.35 2.16
C VAL A 228 -20.85 7.87 2.23
N HIS A 229 -21.78 8.33 3.06
CA HIS A 229 -22.05 9.76 3.26
C HIS A 229 -20.81 10.54 3.71
N ALA A 230 -19.94 9.97 4.55
CA ALA A 230 -18.70 10.62 5.01
C ALA A 230 -17.74 10.88 3.84
N PHE A 231 -17.65 9.95 2.89
CA PHE A 231 -16.84 10.15 1.68
C PHE A 231 -17.47 11.17 0.73
N ARG A 232 -18.81 11.23 0.63
CA ARG A 232 -19.51 12.25 -0.18
C ARG A 232 -19.27 13.67 0.34
N VAL A 233 -19.23 13.85 1.65
CA VAL A 233 -18.86 15.14 2.28
C VAL A 233 -17.46 15.56 1.83
N LEU A 234 -16.48 14.64 1.83
CA LEU A 234 -15.13 14.94 1.35
C LEU A 234 -15.07 15.20 -0.16
N GLU A 235 -15.78 14.39 -0.97
CA GLU A 235 -15.84 14.56 -2.43
C GLU A 235 -16.29 15.97 -2.83
N MET A 236 -17.31 16.50 -2.15
CA MET A 236 -17.90 17.80 -2.47
C MET A 236 -17.21 18.98 -1.76
N GLY A 237 -16.75 18.77 -0.52
CA GLY A 237 -16.40 19.86 0.39
C GLY A 237 -14.93 19.95 0.81
N ASP A 238 -14.07 18.96 0.52
CA ASP A 238 -12.68 19.03 0.97
C ASP A 238 -11.90 20.13 0.23
N PRO A 239 -11.10 20.98 0.90
CA PRO A 239 -10.27 21.99 0.23
C PRO A 239 -9.28 21.41 -0.79
N SER A 240 -8.89 20.15 -0.63
CA SER A 240 -7.92 19.46 -1.47
C SER A 240 -8.58 18.69 -2.60
N LYS A 241 -8.28 19.08 -3.84
CA LYS A 241 -8.70 18.30 -5.03
C LYS A 241 -8.19 16.87 -5.03
N THR A 242 -7.05 16.60 -4.40
CA THR A 242 -6.52 15.24 -4.28
C THR A 242 -7.36 14.39 -3.32
N VAL A 243 -7.82 14.96 -2.20
CA VAL A 243 -8.73 14.27 -1.27
C VAL A 243 -10.09 14.06 -1.91
N GLN A 244 -10.64 15.08 -2.60
CA GLN A 244 -11.92 14.96 -3.33
C GLN A 244 -11.89 13.78 -4.32
N ARG A 245 -10.82 13.68 -5.13
CA ARG A 245 -10.65 12.57 -6.09
C ARG A 245 -10.50 11.22 -5.39
N ALA A 246 -9.73 11.15 -4.31
CA ALA A 246 -9.59 9.91 -3.55
C ALA A 246 -10.93 9.45 -2.97
N ALA A 247 -11.75 10.38 -2.46
CA ALA A 247 -13.07 10.09 -1.92
C ALA A 247 -14.02 9.57 -3.01
N GLN A 248 -13.99 10.17 -4.21
CA GLN A 248 -14.74 9.67 -5.37
C GLN A 248 -14.37 8.22 -5.71
N VAL A 249 -13.09 7.88 -5.70
CA VAL A 249 -12.64 6.49 -5.93
C VAL A 249 -13.15 5.57 -4.82
N ALA A 250 -13.02 5.97 -3.55
CA ALA A 250 -13.50 5.20 -2.41
C ALA A 250 -14.99 4.86 -2.53
N ILE A 251 -15.83 5.85 -2.89
CA ILE A 251 -17.27 5.68 -3.11
C ILE A 251 -17.53 4.62 -4.17
N ARG A 252 -16.87 4.70 -5.33
CA ARG A 252 -17.04 3.72 -6.42
C ARG A 252 -16.70 2.31 -5.96
N VAL A 253 -15.62 2.14 -5.20
CA VAL A 253 -15.20 0.83 -4.66
C VAL A 253 -16.22 0.30 -3.64
N ILE A 254 -16.73 1.16 -2.75
CA ILE A 254 -17.68 0.77 -1.71
C ILE A 254 -19.05 0.37 -2.30
N GLU A 255 -19.51 1.13 -3.30
CA GLU A 255 -20.82 0.94 -3.94
C GLU A 255 -20.80 -0.17 -5.02
N TRP A 256 -19.62 -0.63 -5.46
CA TRP A 256 -19.51 -1.62 -6.52
C TRP A 256 -20.27 -2.91 -6.19
N LYS A 257 -21.05 -3.38 -7.17
CA LYS A 257 -21.77 -4.65 -7.19
C LYS A 257 -21.22 -5.47 -8.36
N PRO A 258 -20.83 -6.75 -8.15
CA PRO A 258 -20.39 -7.64 -9.21
C PRO A 258 -21.47 -7.90 -10.25
#